data_AF-A0A654FM43-F1
#
_entry.id   AF-A0A654FM43-F1
#
_cell.length_a   1.000
_cell.length_b   1.000
_cell.length_c   1.000
_cell.angle_alpha   90.00
_cell.angle_beta   90.00
_cell.angle_gamma   90.00
#
_symmetry.space_group_name_H-M   'P 1'
#
loop_
_entity.id
_entity.type
_entity.pdbx_description
1 polymer ?
#
loop_
_entity_poly.entity_id
_entity_poly.type
_entity_poly.pdbx_seq_one_letter_code
_entity_poly.pdbx_strand_id
1 'polypeptide(L)'
;MDEDDSLNALSQTALSSGTPSRIVLNKEYLKRGQNKKGYIYGLGSVQYRDINPSQKVATTMSHNLDNEMRMNGLEKNNHALKEHNEALKEDMVVLKTGVGRVMDELATARLALNAIMKSLEFNLMWTAARRDGSFALVAGRDGSPPPDALIHFKY
;
A
#
# COMPACT_ATOMS: atom_id res chain seq x y z
N MET A 1 46.53 -34.50 -34.55
CA MET A 1 47.01 -33.71 -33.40
C MET A 1 45.83 -32.85 -32.98
N ASP A 2 44.83 -33.38 -32.27
CA ASP A 2 44.86 -34.08 -30.95
C ASP A 2 45.47 -33.11 -29.92
N GLU A 3 44.88 -32.72 -28.78
CA GLU A 3 43.74 -33.17 -27.97
C GLU A 3 43.20 -32.00 -27.09
N ASP A 4 41.97 -32.17 -26.58
CA ASP A 4 41.43 -31.90 -25.23
C ASP A 4 41.80 -30.64 -24.41
N ASP A 5 40.75 -29.97 -23.88
CA ASP A 5 40.54 -29.95 -22.43
C ASP A 5 39.10 -29.57 -22.03
N SER A 6 38.31 -30.64 -21.95
CA SER A 6 37.03 -30.75 -21.27
C SER A 6 37.21 -30.56 -19.76
N LEU A 7 37.07 -29.33 -19.22
CA LEU A 7 36.86 -29.12 -17.77
C LEU A 7 36.11 -27.81 -17.47
N ASN A 8 34.82 -27.73 -17.81
CA ASN A 8 33.93 -26.77 -17.11
C ASN A 8 32.51 -27.28 -16.86
N ALA A 9 32.28 -28.59 -16.99
CA ALA A 9 30.97 -29.22 -16.78
C ALA A 9 30.83 -29.91 -15.42
N LEU A 10 31.77 -29.73 -14.49
CA LEU A 10 31.79 -30.42 -13.20
C LEU A 10 32.12 -29.45 -12.06
N SER A 11 31.20 -28.56 -11.73
CA SER A 11 31.12 -27.98 -10.38
C SER A 11 29.77 -27.34 -10.14
N GLN A 12 28.78 -28.19 -9.85
CA GLN A 12 27.96 -28.00 -8.65
C GLN A 12 27.10 -29.25 -8.41
N THR A 13 27.79 -30.33 -8.06
CA THR A 13 27.28 -31.32 -7.11
C THR A 13 27.26 -30.64 -5.73
N ALA A 14 26.40 -29.65 -5.53
CA ALA A 14 26.00 -29.26 -4.19
C ALA A 14 24.91 -30.26 -3.76
N LEU A 15 25.35 -31.32 -3.08
CA LEU A 15 24.50 -32.23 -2.32
C LEU A 15 23.63 -31.41 -1.35
N SER A 16 22.43 -31.04 -1.77
CA SER A 16 21.35 -30.74 -0.84
C SER A 16 20.74 -32.09 -0.46
N SER A 17 20.96 -32.55 0.77
CA SER A 17 20.28 -33.70 1.36
C SER A 17 18.81 -33.39 1.67
N GLY A 18 18.12 -32.73 0.75
CA GLY A 18 16.70 -32.41 0.81
C GLY A 18 15.97 -33.25 -0.23
N THR A 19 14.87 -33.89 0.18
CA THR A 19 13.99 -34.63 -0.74
C THR A 19 13.62 -33.70 -1.90
N PRO A 20 13.96 -34.05 -3.16
CA PRO A 20 13.69 -33.18 -4.29
C PRO A 20 12.18 -32.97 -4.44
N SER A 21 11.78 -31.73 -4.74
CA SER A 21 10.36 -31.41 -4.93
C SER A 21 9.76 -32.28 -6.04
N ARG A 22 8.52 -32.74 -5.83
CA ARG A 22 7.78 -33.54 -6.80
C ARG A 22 7.76 -32.91 -8.20
N ILE A 23 7.68 -31.58 -8.30
CA ILE A 23 7.70 -30.84 -9.57
C ILE A 23 9.03 -31.07 -10.31
N VAL A 24 10.15 -31.08 -9.59
CA VAL A 24 11.48 -31.32 -10.14
C VAL A 24 11.59 -32.76 -10.63
N LEU A 25 11.14 -33.72 -9.82
CA LEU A 25 11.12 -35.14 -10.18
C LEU A 25 10.25 -35.41 -11.43
N ASN A 26 9.05 -34.81 -11.49
CA ASN A 26 8.14 -35.00 -12.63
C ASN A 26 8.69 -34.38 -13.92
N LYS A 27 9.37 -33.22 -13.84
CA LYS A 27 10.09 -32.64 -14.98
C LYS A 27 11.20 -33.55 -15.48
N GLU A 28 11.94 -34.16 -14.57
CA GLU A 28 13.05 -35.05 -14.85
C GLU A 28 12.56 -36.35 -15.52
N TYR A 29 11.50 -36.94 -14.98
CA TYR A 29 10.83 -38.12 -15.55
C TYR A 29 10.36 -37.89 -16.99
N LEU A 30 9.73 -36.74 -17.27
CA LEU A 30 9.28 -36.39 -18.62
C LEU A 30 10.43 -36.19 -19.60
N LYS A 31 11.57 -35.65 -19.14
CA LYS A 31 12.79 -35.52 -19.97
C LYS A 31 13.40 -36.88 -20.29
N ARG A 32 13.48 -37.78 -19.30
CA ARG A 32 13.95 -39.15 -19.54
C ARG A 32 13.00 -39.92 -20.45
N GLY A 33 11.70 -39.68 -20.37
CA GLY A 33 10.75 -40.39 -21.21
C GLY A 33 10.84 -40.12 -22.72
N GLN A 34 11.59 -39.08 -23.13
CA GLN A 34 11.91 -38.80 -24.53
C GLN A 34 13.12 -39.62 -25.04
N ASN A 35 13.92 -40.19 -24.15
CA ASN A 35 15.04 -41.04 -24.54
C ASN A 35 14.54 -42.48 -24.77
N LYS A 36 14.94 -43.08 -25.90
CA LYS A 36 14.48 -44.43 -26.29
C LYS A 36 15.29 -45.57 -25.64
N LYS A 37 16.41 -45.24 -24.97
CA LYS A 37 17.41 -46.21 -24.50
C LYS A 37 17.27 -46.46 -23.00
N GLY A 38 16.83 -47.66 -22.61
CA GLY A 38 16.76 -48.11 -21.23
C GLY A 38 17.49 -49.45 -21.01
N TYR A 39 18.05 -49.64 -19.81
CA TYR A 39 18.64 -50.91 -19.38
C TYR A 39 17.68 -51.62 -18.42
N ILE A 40 17.40 -52.90 -18.67
CA ILE A 40 16.70 -53.76 -17.71
C ILE A 40 17.71 -54.75 -17.15
N TYR A 41 17.86 -54.75 -15.83
CA TYR A 41 18.67 -55.72 -15.12
C TYR A 41 17.78 -56.92 -14.74
N GLY A 42 17.97 -58.05 -15.44
CA GLY A 42 17.48 -59.35 -15.00
C GLY A 42 18.64 -60.18 -14.45
N LEU A 43 18.37 -61.06 -13.48
CA LEU A 43 19.37 -62.02 -12.96
C LEU A 43 20.03 -62.74 -14.15
N GLY A 44 21.26 -62.34 -14.50
CA GLY A 44 22.10 -63.02 -15.48
C GLY A 44 22.36 -62.34 -16.83
N SER A 45 21.71 -61.23 -17.21
CA SER A 45 22.08 -60.51 -18.45
C SER A 45 21.57 -59.07 -18.49
N VAL A 46 22.43 -58.12 -18.88
CA VAL A 46 21.99 -56.77 -19.28
C VAL A 46 21.37 -56.89 -20.67
N GLN A 47 20.05 -56.80 -20.73
CA GLN A 47 19.34 -56.72 -22.01
C GLN A 47 19.00 -55.25 -22.27
N TYR A 48 19.50 -54.73 -23.39
CA TYR A 48 19.00 -53.49 -23.96
C TYR A 48 17.57 -53.76 -24.45
N ARG A 49 16.59 -53.14 -23.81
CA ARG A 49 15.23 -53.08 -24.34
C ARG A 49 14.86 -51.62 -24.47
N ASP A 50 14.47 -51.23 -25.69
CA ASP A 50 13.83 -49.94 -25.95
C ASP A 50 12.41 -49.98 -25.40
N ILE A 51 12.28 -49.88 -24.07
CA ILE A 51 10.98 -49.68 -23.42
C ILE A 51 10.67 -48.20 -23.49
N ASN A 52 9.72 -47.84 -24.34
CA ASN A 52 9.11 -46.51 -24.30
C ASN A 52 8.28 -46.39 -23.01
N PRO A 53 8.39 -45.28 -22.25
CA PRO A 53 7.50 -45.03 -21.13
C PRO A 53 6.05 -44.97 -21.59
N SER A 54 5.13 -45.34 -20.70
CA SER A 54 3.70 -45.31 -21.02
C SER A 54 3.26 -43.91 -21.47
N GLN A 55 2.86 -43.79 -22.74
CA GLN A 55 2.44 -42.52 -23.35
C GLN A 55 1.30 -41.88 -22.57
N LYS A 56 0.32 -42.68 -22.10
CA LYS A 56 -0.79 -42.19 -21.27
C LYS A 56 -0.28 -41.55 -19.98
N VAL A 57 0.63 -42.22 -19.28
CA VAL A 57 1.22 -41.71 -18.02
C VAL A 57 2.01 -40.44 -18.26
N ALA A 58 2.81 -40.38 -19.33
CA ALA A 58 3.59 -39.19 -19.69
C ALA A 58 2.67 -37.99 -20.01
N THR A 59 1.62 -38.19 -20.80
CA THR A 59 0.67 -37.13 -21.14
C THR A 59 -0.07 -36.61 -19.91
N THR A 60 -0.59 -37.50 -19.06
CA THR A 60 -1.25 -37.10 -17.81
C THR A 60 -0.30 -36.37 -16.86
N MET A 61 0.94 -36.84 -16.74
CA MET A 61 1.95 -36.19 -15.89
C MET A 61 2.31 -34.79 -16.39
N SER A 62 2.44 -34.61 -17.71
CA SER A 62 2.72 -33.29 -18.29
C SER A 62 1.59 -32.30 -18.03
N HIS A 63 0.33 -32.72 -18.19
CA HIS A 63 -0.83 -31.87 -17.92
C HIS A 63 -0.94 -31.51 -16.44
N ASN A 64 -0.70 -32.46 -15.53
CA ASN A 64 -0.74 -32.21 -14.10
C ASN A 64 0.39 -31.24 -13.67
N LEU A 65 1.59 -31.41 -14.21
CA LEU A 65 2.70 -30.51 -13.96
C LEU A 65 2.40 -29.07 -14.42
N ASP A 66 1.77 -28.91 -15.59
CA ASP A 66 1.34 -27.59 -16.08
C ASP A 66 0.33 -26.95 -15.12
N ASN A 67 -0.69 -27.71 -14.69
CA ASN A 67 -1.67 -27.25 -13.72
C ASN A 67 -1.03 -26.83 -12.40
N GLU A 68 -0.09 -27.62 -11.87
CA GLU A 68 0.65 -27.28 -10.65
C GLU A 68 1.46 -25.99 -10.79
N MET A 69 2.14 -25.80 -11.92
CA MET A 69 2.90 -24.57 -12.17
C MET A 69 1.98 -23.35 -12.29
N ARG A 70 0.84 -23.50 -12.99
CA ARG A 70 -0.17 -22.44 -13.12
C ARG A 70 -0.81 -22.11 -11.77
N MET A 71 -1.14 -23.13 -10.98
CA MET A 71 -1.71 -22.97 -9.64
C MET A 71 -0.75 -22.24 -8.71
N ASN A 72 0.52 -22.63 -8.67
CA ASN A 72 1.57 -21.93 -7.91
C ASN A 72 1.72 -20.47 -8.37
N GLY A 73 1.64 -20.20 -9.68
CA GLY A 73 1.62 -18.84 -10.22
C GLY A 73 0.41 -18.04 -9.74
N LEU A 74 -0.78 -18.64 -9.74
CA LEU A 74 -2.01 -18.03 -9.24
C LEU A 74 -1.95 -17.76 -7.73
N GLU A 75 -1.41 -18.68 -6.93
CA GLU A 75 -1.24 -18.50 -5.49
C GLU A 75 -0.33 -17.30 -5.17
N LYS A 76 0.79 -17.17 -5.88
CA LYS A 76 1.68 -16.01 -5.75
C LYS A 76 1.00 -14.70 -6.13
N ASN A 77 0.29 -14.69 -7.26
CA ASN A 77 -0.46 -13.51 -7.69
C ASN A 77 -1.57 -13.16 -6.69
N ASN A 78 -2.26 -14.15 -6.13
CA ASN A 78 -3.29 -13.94 -5.13
C ASN A 78 -2.70 -13.33 -3.85
N HIS A 79 -1.53 -13.83 -3.41
CA HIS A 79 -0.82 -13.26 -2.26
C HIS A 79 -0.45 -11.79 -2.49
N ALA A 80 0.15 -11.47 -3.63
CA ALA A 80 0.50 -10.10 -3.99
C ALA A 80 -0.75 -9.19 -4.08
N LEU A 81 -1.84 -9.68 -4.68
CA LEU A 81 -3.11 -8.93 -4.74
C LEU A 81 -3.67 -8.67 -3.34
N LYS A 82 -3.55 -9.61 -2.42
CA LYS A 82 -3.98 -9.44 -1.03
C LYS A 82 -3.15 -8.36 -0.34
N GLU A 83 -1.83 -8.39 -0.49
CA GLU A 83 -0.93 -7.36 0.06
C GLU A 83 -1.28 -5.97 -0.49
N HIS A 84 -1.44 -5.84 -1.82
CA HIS A 84 -1.84 -4.58 -2.44
C HIS A 84 -3.22 -4.10 -1.97
N ASN A 85 -4.17 -5.01 -1.74
CA ASN A 85 -5.49 -4.65 -1.25
C ASN A 85 -5.45 -4.09 0.17
N GLU A 86 -4.64 -4.69 1.06
CA GLU A 86 -4.45 -4.15 2.42
C GLU A 86 -3.77 -2.77 2.37
N ALA A 87 -2.74 -2.58 1.54
CA ALA A 87 -2.11 -1.28 1.35
C ALA A 87 -3.12 -0.21 0.84
N LEU A 88 -3.98 -0.56 -0.12
CA LEU A 88 -5.02 0.36 -0.61
C LEU A 88 -6.05 0.72 0.46
N LYS A 89 -6.37 -0.20 1.38
CA LYS A 89 -7.26 0.11 2.50
C LYS A 89 -6.61 1.12 3.44
N GLU A 90 -5.32 0.97 3.73
CA GLU A 90 -4.56 1.92 4.55
C GLU A 90 -4.53 3.31 3.90
N ASP A 91 -4.19 3.38 2.60
CA ASP A 91 -4.19 4.63 1.82
C ASP A 91 -5.57 5.31 1.82
N MET A 92 -6.65 4.53 1.71
CA MET A 92 -8.01 5.05 1.76
C MET A 92 -8.35 5.66 3.13
N VAL A 93 -7.87 5.07 4.23
CA VAL A 93 -8.04 5.64 5.58
C VAL A 93 -7.27 6.96 5.68
N VAL A 94 -6.03 7.01 5.20
CA VAL A 94 -5.23 8.25 5.16
C VAL A 94 -5.94 9.32 4.34
N LEU A 95 -6.44 8.99 3.15
CA LEU A 95 -7.17 9.95 2.31
C LEU A 95 -8.45 10.46 3.00
N LYS A 96 -9.23 9.56 3.61
CA LYS A 96 -10.45 9.94 4.34
C LYS A 96 -10.15 10.91 5.48
N THR A 97 -9.09 10.65 6.25
CA THR A 97 -8.68 11.55 7.33
C THR A 97 -8.16 12.89 6.81
N GLY A 98 -7.39 12.88 5.72
CA GLY A 98 -6.90 14.11 5.06
C GLY A 98 -8.05 14.99 4.55
N VAL A 99 -9.04 14.40 3.87
CA VAL A 99 -10.24 15.12 3.41
C VAL A 99 -11.02 15.70 4.58
N GLY A 100 -11.15 14.96 5.69
CA GLY A 100 -11.77 15.46 6.91
C GLY A 100 -11.11 16.73 7.43
N ARG A 101 -9.76 16.73 7.54
CA ARG A 101 -8.99 17.91 7.98
C ARG A 101 -9.17 19.11 7.06
N VAL A 102 -9.11 18.90 5.73
CA VAL A 102 -9.31 19.97 4.75
C VAL A 102 -10.71 20.59 4.89
N MET A 103 -11.73 19.78 5.14
CA MET A 103 -13.09 20.28 5.36
C MET A 103 -13.22 21.11 6.64
N ASP A 104 -12.56 20.69 7.72
CA ASP A 104 -12.53 21.42 9.00
C ASP A 104 -11.79 22.76 8.87
N GLU A 105 -10.64 22.77 8.19
CA GLU A 105 -9.88 23.98 7.88
C GLU A 105 -10.69 24.94 7.00
N LEU A 106 -11.39 24.41 5.99
CA LEU A 106 -12.25 25.20 5.12
C LEU A 106 -13.43 25.82 5.91
N ALA A 107 -14.04 25.06 6.81
CA ALA A 107 -15.10 25.58 7.69
C ALA A 107 -14.56 26.70 8.59
N THR A 108 -13.37 26.52 9.16
CA THR A 108 -12.70 27.52 10.01
C THR A 108 -12.37 28.79 9.21
N ALA A 109 -11.83 28.65 8.00
CA ALA A 109 -11.53 29.77 7.11
C ALA A 109 -12.79 30.55 6.74
N ARG A 110 -13.92 29.86 6.46
CA ARG A 110 -15.22 30.50 6.22
C ARG A 110 -15.70 31.31 7.42
N LEU A 111 -15.57 30.76 8.64
CA LEU A 111 -15.94 31.48 9.86
C LEU A 111 -15.07 32.71 10.09
N ALA A 112 -13.75 32.59 9.89
CA ALA A 112 -12.82 33.71 9.99
C ALA A 112 -13.14 34.82 8.98
N LEU A 113 -13.39 34.46 7.72
CA LEU A 113 -13.81 35.41 6.68
C LEU A 113 -15.11 36.12 7.05
N ASN A 114 -16.11 35.38 7.55
CA ASN A 114 -17.37 35.97 8.01
C ASN A 114 -17.18 36.94 9.18
N ALA A 115 -16.30 36.62 10.13
CA ALA A 115 -15.97 37.51 11.23
C ALA A 115 -15.29 38.80 10.76
N ILE A 116 -14.35 38.68 9.81
CA ILE A 116 -13.67 39.83 9.19
C ILE A 116 -14.69 40.71 8.47
N MET A 117 -15.57 40.14 7.64
CA MET A 117 -16.60 40.91 6.93
C MET A 117 -17.51 41.70 7.89
N LYS A 118 -18.01 41.06 8.95
CA LYS A 118 -18.82 41.74 9.98
C LYS A 118 -18.07 42.85 10.69
N SER A 119 -16.78 42.64 11.00
CA SER A 119 -15.96 43.67 11.64
C SER A 119 -15.75 44.89 10.73
N LEU A 120 -15.61 44.68 9.41
CA LEU A 120 -15.48 45.75 8.43
C LEU A 120 -16.78 46.55 8.29
N GLU A 121 -17.93 45.87 8.21
CA GLU A 121 -19.26 46.50 8.20
C GLU A 121 -19.48 47.37 9.45
N PHE A 122 -19.13 46.86 10.63
CA PHE A 122 -19.23 47.59 11.90
C PHE A 122 -18.30 48.81 11.94
N ASN A 123 -17.07 48.69 11.43
CA ASN A 123 -16.13 49.81 11.34
C ASN A 123 -16.60 50.89 10.35
N LEU A 124 -17.21 50.50 9.23
CA LEU A 124 -17.78 51.45 8.27
C LEU A 124 -18.95 52.23 8.89
N MET A 125 -19.81 51.54 9.66
CA MET A 125 -20.93 52.17 10.37
C MET A 125 -20.46 53.13 11.47
N TRP A 126 -19.45 52.74 12.25
CA TRP A 126 -18.86 53.60 13.28
C TRP A 126 -18.16 54.84 12.71
N THR A 127 -17.49 54.69 11.57
CA THR A 127 -16.82 55.82 10.89
C THR A 127 -17.79 56.74 10.15
N ALA A 128 -18.91 56.23 9.63
CA ALA A 128 -20.00 57.03 9.09
C ALA A 128 -20.74 57.83 10.18
N ALA A 129 -21.05 57.20 11.32
CA ALA A 129 -21.67 57.86 12.47
C ALA A 129 -20.80 58.98 13.11
N ARG A 130 -19.49 58.98 12.86
CA ARG A 130 -18.58 60.07 13.26
C ARG A 130 -18.48 61.21 12.23
N ARG A 131 -18.85 60.99 10.97
CA ARG A 131 -18.85 62.04 9.93
C ARG A 131 -20.17 62.82 9.87
N ASP A 132 -21.29 62.18 10.20
CA ASP A 132 -22.57 62.87 10.39
C ASP A 132 -22.65 63.38 11.84
N GLY A 133 -22.04 64.54 12.07
CA GLY A 133 -21.93 65.16 13.39
C GLY A 133 -23.26 65.37 14.10
N SER A 134 -23.60 64.47 15.04
CA SER A 134 -24.55 64.77 16.10
C SER A 134 -24.24 63.91 17.34
N PHE A 135 -23.24 64.34 18.10
CA PHE A 135 -23.22 64.15 19.55
C PHE A 135 -22.94 65.51 20.16
N ALA A 136 -24.01 66.16 20.63
CA ALA A 136 -23.90 67.35 21.44
C ALA A 136 -23.26 66.96 22.77
N LEU A 137 -21.95 67.15 22.89
CA LEU A 137 -21.32 67.39 24.18
C LEU A 137 -21.81 68.77 24.66
N VAL A 138 -22.91 68.79 25.41
CA VAL A 138 -23.20 69.93 26.28
C VAL A 138 -22.15 69.91 27.39
N ALA A 139 -21.04 70.60 27.12
CA ALA A 139 -20.08 70.99 28.13
C ALA A 139 -20.70 72.12 28.97
N GLY A 140 -21.33 71.76 30.08
CA GLY A 140 -21.70 72.72 31.12
C GLY A 140 -20.44 73.17 31.88
N ARG A 141 -20.10 74.45 31.76
CA ARG A 141 -19.05 75.11 32.54
C ARG A 141 -19.64 76.33 33.23
N ASP A 142 -19.80 76.22 34.56
CA ASP A 142 -19.50 77.20 35.62
C ASP A 142 -20.51 77.16 36.78
N GLY A 143 -20.00 76.85 37.98
CA GLY A 143 -20.71 76.90 39.26
C GLY A 143 -20.06 76.04 40.36
N SER A 144 -19.33 76.66 41.28
CA SER A 144 -18.64 76.11 42.48
C SER A 144 -19.63 75.72 43.62
N PRO A 145 -19.24 75.13 44.79
CA PRO A 145 -19.81 73.92 45.44
C PRO A 145 -20.46 74.23 46.84
N PRO A 146 -20.58 73.34 47.88
CA PRO A 146 -20.91 71.89 48.12
C PRO A 146 -22.23 71.77 48.99
N PRO A 147 -22.62 70.73 49.81
CA PRO A 147 -21.93 69.52 50.28
C PRO A 147 -22.73 68.18 50.35
N ASP A 148 -21.99 67.14 50.73
CA ASP A 148 -22.41 65.89 51.38
C ASP A 148 -23.27 64.85 50.64
N ALA A 149 -22.61 63.77 50.20
CA ALA A 149 -22.76 62.44 50.83
C ALA A 149 -21.82 61.39 50.19
N LEU A 150 -20.66 61.23 50.83
CA LEU A 150 -20.07 59.96 51.26
C LEU A 150 -20.05 58.77 50.27
N ILE A 151 -18.93 58.64 49.55
CA ILE A 151 -18.49 57.36 48.99
C ILE A 151 -17.84 56.56 50.13
N HIS A 152 -18.36 55.38 50.42
CA HIS A 152 -17.69 54.39 51.25
C HIS A 152 -17.47 53.12 50.41
N PHE A 153 -16.28 53.01 49.82
CA PHE A 153 -15.72 51.73 49.41
C PHE A 153 -14.60 51.40 50.41
N LYS A 154 -14.76 50.30 51.13
CA LYS A 154 -13.67 49.63 51.84
C LYS A 154 -13.59 48.21 51.33
N TYR A 155 -12.36 47.82 51.06
CA TYR A 155 -11.82 46.51 50.65
C TYR A 155 -12.54 45.29 51.21
#